data_AF-A0A559RBA4-F1
#
_entry.id   AF-A0A559RBA4-F1
#
_cell.length_a   1.000
_cell.length_b   1.000
_cell.length_c   1.000
_cell.angle_alpha   90.00
_cell.angle_beta   90.00
_cell.angle_gamma   90.00
#
_symmetry.space_group_name_H-M   'P 1'
#
loop_
_entity.id
_entity.type
_entity.pdbx_description
1 polymer ?
#
loop_
_entity_poly.entity_id
_entity_poly.type
_entity_poly.pdbx_seq_one_letter_code
_entity_poly.pdbx_strand_id
1 'polypeptide(L)'
;MKHKLILIFIILIAQIISAQNTAKDKTLTLNDNITWLNNFEKLELKVNRVTIFKQKINADTLFKAQTKYSRIKFKNKSKPAFFTDKLECDCKIMFLLNLNEPNYYLLDPIAYPKTIVVLELINSYNIEDFYIVKPANAAALFGEQAKCGVLILKTMNKQFIKKVKQTL
;
A
#
# COMPACT_ATOMS: atom_id res chain seq x y z
N MET A 1 -41.06 -34.01 -32.44
CA MET A 1 -40.72 -33.50 -31.09
C MET A 1 -39.26 -33.69 -30.67
N LYS A 2 -38.44 -34.52 -31.35
CA LYS A 2 -37.05 -34.80 -30.94
C LYS A 2 -36.04 -33.67 -31.28
N HIS A 3 -36.30 -32.84 -32.31
CA HIS A 3 -35.38 -31.75 -32.69
C HIS A 3 -35.56 -30.46 -31.88
N LYS A 4 -36.73 -30.22 -31.27
CA LYS A 4 -36.94 -29.05 -30.40
C LYS A 4 -36.22 -29.19 -29.05
N LEU A 5 -35.97 -30.42 -28.59
CA LEU A 5 -35.24 -30.69 -27.34
C LEU A 5 -33.73 -30.43 -27.48
N ILE A 6 -33.16 -30.65 -28.67
CA ILE A 6 -31.73 -30.46 -28.94
C ILE A 6 -31.36 -28.97 -28.97
N LEU A 7 -32.25 -28.11 -29.49
CA LEU A 7 -32.01 -26.66 -29.56
C LEU A 7 -32.00 -25.98 -28.17
N ILE A 8 -32.78 -26.49 -27.21
CA ILE A 8 -32.80 -25.98 -25.83
C ILE A 8 -31.49 -26.34 -25.10
N PHE A 9 -30.92 -27.50 -25.39
CA PHE A 9 -29.66 -27.94 -24.76
C PHE A 9 -28.46 -27.09 -25.20
N ILE A 10 -28.44 -26.63 -26.46
CA ILE A 10 -27.36 -25.79 -27.00
C ILE A 10 -27.37 -24.37 -26.38
N ILE A 11 -28.55 -23.83 -26.08
CA ILE A 11 -28.69 -22.50 -25.47
C ILE A 11 -28.24 -22.50 -23.99
N LEU A 12 -28.41 -23.61 -23.27
CA LEU A 12 -27.97 -23.76 -21.87
C LEU A 12 -26.45 -23.90 -21.73
N ILE A 13 -25.76 -24.53 -22.69
CA ILE A 13 -24.30 -24.67 -22.65
C ILE A 13 -23.60 -23.35 -22.99
N ALA A 14 -24.22 -22.49 -23.81
CA ALA A 14 -23.67 -21.19 -24.20
C ALA A 14 -23.53 -20.19 -23.03
N GLN A 15 -24.29 -20.35 -21.94
CA GLN A 15 -24.18 -19.46 -20.78
C GLN A 15 -22.98 -19.77 -19.87
N ILE A 16 -22.36 -20.94 -20.01
CA ILE A 16 -21.25 -21.36 -19.14
C ILE A 16 -19.90 -20.81 -19.65
N ILE A 17 -19.84 -20.33 -20.89
CA ILE A 17 -18.58 -19.90 -21.54
C ILE A 17 -18.31 -18.39 -21.37
N SER A 18 -19.26 -17.63 -20.81
CA SER A 18 -19.08 -16.21 -20.50
C SER A 18 -18.42 -15.98 -19.13
N ALA A 19 -17.39 -16.76 -18.80
CA ALA A 19 -16.40 -16.33 -17.82
C ALA A 19 -15.25 -15.72 -18.62
N GLN A 20 -15.36 -14.43 -18.95
CA GLN A 20 -14.18 -13.68 -19.38
C GLN A 20 -13.16 -13.80 -18.24
N ASN A 21 -12.18 -14.69 -18.43
CA ASN A 21 -10.91 -14.68 -17.72
C ASN A 21 -10.21 -13.36 -18.09
N THR A 22 -10.71 -12.26 -17.55
CA THR A 22 -9.91 -11.06 -17.42
C THR A 22 -8.82 -11.47 -16.44
N ALA A 23 -7.63 -11.74 -16.95
CA ALA A 23 -6.44 -11.63 -16.14
C ALA A 23 -6.53 -10.24 -15.51
N LYS A 24 -6.97 -10.17 -14.25
CA LYS A 24 -7.04 -8.90 -13.52
C LYS A 24 -5.64 -8.32 -13.63
N ASP A 25 -5.50 -7.24 -14.37
CA ASP A 25 -4.30 -6.42 -14.32
C ASP A 25 -4.02 -6.21 -12.84
N LYS A 26 -2.86 -6.68 -12.37
CA LYS A 26 -2.44 -6.64 -10.96
C LYS A 26 -2.06 -5.21 -10.58
N THR A 27 -2.96 -4.27 -10.80
CA THR A 27 -2.79 -2.85 -10.48
C THR A 27 -3.39 -2.62 -9.11
N LEU A 28 -2.60 -2.07 -8.17
CA LEU A 28 -3.13 -1.65 -6.88
C LEU A 28 -3.91 -0.35 -7.05
N THR A 29 -5.22 -0.39 -6.76
CA THR A 29 -6.13 0.74 -6.95
C THR A 29 -6.36 1.54 -5.66
N LEU A 30 -6.95 2.73 -5.79
CA LEU A 30 -7.44 3.50 -4.64
C LEU A 30 -8.45 2.69 -3.79
N ASN A 31 -9.38 1.99 -4.44
CA ASN A 31 -10.41 1.23 -3.75
C ASN A 31 -9.82 0.05 -2.96
N ASP A 32 -8.80 -0.63 -3.51
CA ASP A 32 -8.09 -1.70 -2.80
C ASP A 32 -7.46 -1.19 -1.50
N ASN A 33 -6.84 0.00 -1.54
CA ASN A 33 -6.24 0.61 -0.36
C ASN A 33 -7.30 1.09 0.65
N ILE A 34 -8.45 1.58 0.20
CA ILE A 34 -9.60 1.90 1.08
C ILE A 34 -10.10 0.64 1.79
N THR A 35 -10.35 -0.43 1.04
CA THR A 35 -10.80 -1.71 1.60
C THR A 35 -9.77 -2.26 2.59
N TRP A 36 -8.48 -2.19 2.25
CA TRP A 36 -7.41 -2.63 3.14
C TRP A 36 -7.38 -1.82 4.44
N LEU A 37 -7.45 -0.48 4.38
CA LEU A 37 -7.47 0.38 5.57
C LEU A 37 -8.69 0.10 6.47
N ASN A 38 -9.86 -0.11 5.87
CA ASN A 38 -11.08 -0.42 6.61
C ASN A 38 -11.01 -1.81 7.28
N ASN A 39 -10.36 -2.78 6.66
CA ASN A 39 -10.13 -4.08 7.26
C ASN A 39 -9.07 -4.02 8.36
N PHE A 40 -8.01 -3.22 8.15
CA PHE A 40 -6.97 -2.98 9.14
C PHE A 40 -7.54 -2.36 10.43
N GLU A 41 -8.41 -1.37 10.29
CA GLU A 41 -9.06 -0.66 11.41
C GLU A 41 -9.89 -1.60 12.31
N LYS A 42 -10.49 -2.64 11.72
CA LYS A 42 -11.31 -3.64 12.43
C LYS A 42 -10.48 -4.68 13.21
N LEU A 43 -9.17 -4.74 13.01
CA LEU A 43 -8.32 -5.68 13.75
C LEU A 43 -8.28 -5.27 15.23
N GLU A 44 -8.62 -6.15 16.16
CA GLU A 44 -8.62 -5.81 17.59
C GLU A 44 -7.23 -5.93 18.22
N LEU A 45 -6.47 -6.98 17.85
CA LEU A 45 -5.19 -7.28 18.46
C LEU A 45 -4.06 -6.42 17.89
N LYS A 46 -3.38 -5.67 18.75
CA LYS A 46 -2.22 -4.84 18.39
C LYS A 46 -1.09 -5.63 17.72
N VAL A 47 -0.82 -6.86 18.14
CA VAL A 47 0.19 -7.73 17.52
C VAL A 47 -0.18 -8.07 16.06
N ASN A 48 -1.47 -8.27 15.77
CA ASN A 48 -1.94 -8.51 14.41
C ASN A 48 -1.84 -7.24 13.58
N ARG A 49 -2.21 -6.07 14.14
CA ARG A 49 -2.02 -4.77 13.47
C ARG A 49 -0.57 -4.54 13.09
N VAL A 50 0.38 -4.75 14.00
CA VAL A 50 1.82 -4.63 13.69
C VAL A 50 2.24 -5.58 12.56
N THR A 51 1.80 -6.83 12.62
CA THR A 51 2.15 -7.85 11.62
C THR A 51 1.62 -7.50 10.23
N ILE A 52 0.32 -7.20 10.14
CA ILE A 52 -0.36 -6.85 8.89
C ILE A 52 0.18 -5.53 8.31
N PHE A 53 0.49 -4.56 9.16
CA PHE A 53 1.15 -3.32 8.77
C PHE A 53 2.48 -3.57 8.06
N LYS A 54 3.38 -4.35 8.66
CA LYS A 54 4.69 -4.67 8.06
C LYS A 54 4.53 -5.44 6.74
N GLN A 55 3.60 -6.40 6.70
CA GLN A 55 3.29 -7.17 5.50
C GLN A 55 2.83 -6.25 4.35
N LYS A 56 1.97 -5.27 4.64
CA LYS A 56 1.48 -4.34 3.63
C LYS A 56 2.60 -3.42 3.10
N ILE A 57 3.46 -2.88 3.96
CA ILE A 57 4.62 -2.09 3.50
C ILE A 57 5.48 -2.91 2.55
N ASN A 58 5.78 -4.16 2.92
CA ASN A 58 6.60 -5.05 2.11
C ASN A 58 5.91 -5.39 0.77
N ALA A 59 4.62 -5.71 0.79
CA ALA A 59 3.85 -5.95 -0.43
C ALA A 59 3.82 -4.72 -1.35
N ASP A 60 3.72 -3.52 -0.77
CA ASP A 60 3.68 -2.27 -1.51
C ASP A 60 5.02 -1.93 -2.19
N THR A 61 6.13 -2.58 -1.83
CA THR A 61 7.43 -2.40 -2.51
C THR A 61 7.45 -2.89 -3.97
N LEU A 62 6.54 -3.81 -4.31
CA LEU A 62 6.37 -4.38 -5.65
C LEU A 62 5.73 -3.40 -6.63
N PHE A 63 5.01 -2.41 -6.12
CA PHE A 63 4.30 -1.45 -6.95
C PHE A 63 5.13 -0.18 -7.17
N LYS A 64 4.85 0.53 -8.26
CA LYS A 64 5.36 1.86 -8.53
C LYS A 64 4.18 2.77 -8.86
N ALA A 65 3.98 3.80 -8.03
CA ALA A 65 2.91 4.76 -8.26
C ALA A 65 3.13 5.45 -9.61
N GLN A 66 2.07 5.55 -10.41
CA GLN A 66 2.09 6.34 -11.64
C GLN A 66 2.28 7.81 -11.26
N THR A 67 3.53 8.24 -11.24
CA THR A 67 3.85 9.65 -11.04
C THR A 67 3.48 10.41 -12.32
N LYS A 68 2.25 10.92 -12.42
CA LYS A 68 1.88 11.97 -13.39
C LYS A 68 2.48 13.34 -13.00
N TYR A 69 3.69 13.35 -12.44
CA TYR A 69 4.41 14.58 -12.22
C TYR A 69 5.08 14.97 -13.54
N SER A 70 4.55 16.01 -14.17
CA SER A 70 5.29 16.85 -15.12
C SER A 70 6.43 17.55 -14.39
N ARG A 71 7.43 16.80 -13.91
CA ARG A 71 8.70 17.41 -13.54
C ARG A 71 9.29 17.95 -14.84
N ILE A 72 9.65 19.23 -14.87
CA ILE A 72 10.49 19.77 -15.94
C ILE A 72 11.76 18.91 -15.94
N LYS A 73 11.86 17.99 -16.90
CA LYS A 73 13.03 17.14 -17.08
C LYS A 73 14.06 17.99 -17.82
N PHE A 74 14.99 18.59 -17.09
CA PHE A 74 16.22 19.05 -17.72
C PHE A 74 16.87 17.82 -18.38
N LYS A 75 17.07 17.87 -19.70
CA LYS A 75 17.74 16.81 -20.47
C LYS A 75 19.20 16.70 -20.00
N ASN A 76 19.43 16.00 -18.89
CA ASN A 76 20.76 15.54 -18.56
C ASN A 76 20.91 14.12 -19.14
N LYS A 77 21.84 13.97 -20.09
CA LYS A 77 22.16 12.67 -20.69
C LYS A 77 22.71 11.74 -19.61
N SER A 78 22.44 10.45 -19.80
CA SER A 78 22.95 9.27 -19.08
C SER A 78 22.57 9.11 -17.59
N LYS A 79 21.44 8.44 -17.36
CA LYS A 79 21.43 7.23 -16.51
C LYS A 79 20.63 6.13 -17.23
N PRO A 80 21.12 4.88 -17.28
CA PRO A 80 20.35 3.79 -17.87
C PRO A 80 19.09 3.59 -17.03
N ALA A 81 17.95 3.48 -17.72
CA ALA A 81 16.71 3.09 -17.08
C ALA A 81 16.90 1.67 -16.54
N PHE A 82 17.09 1.54 -15.23
CA PHE A 82 16.80 0.29 -14.55
C PHE A 82 15.29 0.06 -14.68
N PHE A 83 14.89 -0.66 -15.72
CA PHE A 83 13.59 -1.30 -15.77
C PHE A 83 13.59 -2.33 -14.64
N THR A 84 12.95 -1.97 -13.53
CA THR A 84 12.54 -2.94 -12.54
C THR A 84 11.13 -3.33 -12.93
N ASP A 85 10.83 -4.62 -12.98
CA ASP A 85 9.52 -5.22 -13.30
C ASP A 85 8.46 -4.91 -12.23
N LYS A 86 8.39 -3.65 -11.79
CA LYS A 86 7.44 -3.19 -10.77
C LYS A 86 6.10 -2.93 -11.42
N LEU A 87 5.06 -3.48 -10.80
CA LEU A 87 3.67 -3.31 -11.23
C LEU A 87 3.27 -1.84 -11.05
N GLU A 88 2.51 -1.30 -12.00
CA GLU A 88 1.97 0.05 -11.85
C GLU A 88 0.86 0.08 -10.78
N CYS A 89 0.69 1.23 -10.12
CA CYS A 89 -0.43 1.47 -9.22
C CYS A 89 -0.93 2.91 -9.28
N ASP A 90 -2.20 3.13 -8.94
CA ASP A 90 -2.81 4.47 -8.89
C ASP A 90 -2.17 5.34 -7.80
N CYS A 91 -2.02 4.75 -6.61
CA CYS A 91 -1.36 5.32 -5.44
C CYS A 91 -1.05 4.25 -4.39
N LYS A 92 -0.33 4.65 -3.35
CA LYS A 92 0.00 3.82 -2.19
C LYS A 92 -0.42 4.50 -0.91
N ILE A 93 -0.69 3.70 0.12
CA ILE A 93 -0.86 4.23 1.48
C ILE A 93 0.50 4.79 1.92
N MET A 94 0.49 5.99 2.49
CA MET A 94 1.67 6.55 3.13
C MET A 94 1.79 5.99 4.55
N PHE A 95 2.94 5.40 4.89
CA PHE A 95 3.18 4.85 6.22
C PHE A 95 4.14 5.74 7.00
N LEU A 96 3.72 6.19 8.17
CA LEU A 96 4.52 7.10 9.01
C LEU A 96 4.76 6.48 10.39
N LEU A 97 5.95 6.72 10.93
CA LEU A 97 6.26 6.48 12.34
C LEU A 97 6.38 7.83 13.04
N ASN A 98 5.49 8.11 14.00
CA ASN A 98 5.58 9.28 14.86
C ASN A 98 6.61 9.01 15.97
N LEU A 99 7.78 9.65 15.88
CA LEU A 99 8.88 9.49 16.84
C LEU A 99 8.81 10.49 17.99
N ASN A 100 8.09 11.59 17.80
CA ASN A 100 7.71 12.62 18.76
C ASN A 100 7.21 13.81 17.94
N GLU A 101 5.97 14.25 18.09
CA GLU A 101 5.45 15.37 17.30
C GLU A 101 6.39 16.58 17.37
N PRO A 102 6.67 17.25 16.22
CA PRO A 102 6.14 17.01 14.87
C PRO A 102 6.96 16.01 14.02
N ASN A 103 7.85 15.22 14.62
CA ASN A 103 8.81 14.36 13.92
C ASN A 103 8.18 13.04 13.47
N TYR A 104 7.88 12.97 12.18
CA TYR A 104 7.47 11.75 11.49
C TYR A 104 8.60 11.20 10.64
N TYR A 105 8.76 9.88 10.66
CA TYR A 105 9.61 9.16 9.72
C TYR A 105 8.76 8.42 8.69
N LEU A 106 9.01 8.66 7.41
CA LEU A 106 8.34 7.96 6.31
C LEU A 106 8.92 6.56 6.15
N LEU A 107 8.06 5.56 6.33
CA LEU A 107 8.41 4.14 6.21
C LEU A 107 8.20 3.68 4.76
N ASP A 108 9.19 3.93 3.93
CA ASP A 108 9.26 3.45 2.55
C ASP A 108 10.63 2.76 2.32
N PRO A 109 10.68 1.41 2.27
CA PRO A 109 11.93 0.68 2.04
C PRO A 109 12.61 0.99 0.71
N ILE A 110 11.87 1.46 -0.29
CA ILE A 110 12.40 1.79 -1.62
C ILE A 110 13.03 3.19 -1.61
N ALA A 111 12.35 4.17 -1.02
CA ALA A 111 12.88 5.53 -0.92
C ALA A 111 13.95 5.68 0.18
N TYR A 112 13.79 4.95 1.29
CA TYR A 112 14.66 5.02 2.48
C TYR A 112 15.05 3.60 2.92
N PRO A 113 16.18 3.04 2.45
CA PRO A 113 16.58 1.65 2.75
C PRO A 113 16.69 1.31 4.25
N LYS A 114 17.03 2.30 5.09
CA LYS A 114 17.06 2.17 6.56
C LYS A 114 15.70 1.81 7.16
N THR A 115 14.60 2.01 6.43
CA THR A 115 13.25 1.56 6.81
C THR A 115 13.24 0.07 7.15
N ILE A 116 14.01 -0.77 6.47
CA ILE A 116 14.04 -2.23 6.74
C ILE A 116 14.44 -2.49 8.20
N VAL A 117 15.52 -1.86 8.65
CA VAL A 117 16.00 -1.98 10.04
C VAL A 117 14.99 -1.39 11.02
N VAL A 118 14.37 -0.25 10.68
CA VAL A 118 13.32 0.36 11.52
C VAL A 118 12.10 -0.57 11.66
N LEU A 119 11.69 -1.24 10.58
CA LEU A 119 10.59 -2.20 10.58
C LEU A 119 10.90 -3.41 11.47
N GLU A 120 12.14 -3.88 11.53
CA GLU A 120 12.55 -4.96 12.44
C GLU A 120 12.40 -4.55 13.91
N LEU A 121 12.73 -3.30 14.24
CA LEU A 121 12.62 -2.78 15.60
C LEU A 121 11.17 -2.61 16.07
N ILE A 122 10.20 -2.37 15.16
CA ILE A 122 8.78 -2.17 15.50
C ILE A 122 8.18 -3.46 16.07
N ASN A 123 7.48 -3.39 17.20
CA ASN A 123 6.73 -4.51 17.77
C ASN A 123 5.52 -4.03 18.58
N SER A 124 4.65 -4.93 19.02
CA SER A 124 3.44 -4.55 19.76
C SER A 124 3.72 -3.88 21.10
N TYR A 125 4.91 -4.03 21.69
CA TYR A 125 5.26 -3.43 22.97
C TYR A 125 5.74 -1.98 22.85
N ASN A 126 6.32 -1.61 21.70
CA ASN A 126 6.81 -0.24 21.48
C ASN A 126 5.85 0.65 20.70
N ILE A 127 4.82 0.08 20.06
CA ILE A 127 3.74 0.85 19.46
C ILE A 127 2.62 1.06 20.49
N GLU A 128 2.19 2.30 20.63
CA GLU A 128 1.07 2.71 21.48
C GLU A 128 -0.23 2.58 20.71
N ASP A 129 -0.31 3.21 19.53
CA ASP A 129 -1.55 3.32 18.76
C ASP A 129 -1.30 3.45 17.24
N PHE A 130 -2.37 3.32 16.47
CA PHE A 130 -2.40 3.47 15.02
C PHE A 130 -3.46 4.50 14.62
N TYR A 131 -3.07 5.51 13.86
CA TYR A 131 -4.00 6.52 13.33
C TYR A 131 -4.12 6.38 11.82
N ILE A 132 -5.37 6.38 11.33
CA ILE A 132 -5.67 6.34 9.91
C ILE A 132 -6.18 7.71 9.48
N VAL A 133 -5.53 8.29 8.48
CA VAL A 133 -6.06 9.43 7.74
C VAL A 133 -6.66 8.89 6.45
N LYS A 134 -7.98 8.92 6.35
CA LYS A 134 -8.70 8.40 5.20
C LYS A 134 -8.37 9.22 3.93
N PRO A 135 -8.43 8.62 2.73
CA PRO A 135 -8.11 9.26 1.45
C PRO A 135 -8.68 10.66 1.24
N ALA A 136 -9.93 10.90 1.66
CA ALA A 136 -10.62 12.18 1.51
C ALA A 136 -9.85 13.37 2.11
N ASN A 137 -9.10 13.15 3.20
CA ASN A 137 -8.36 14.19 3.91
C ASN A 137 -6.83 14.05 3.75
N ALA A 138 -6.36 12.87 3.33
CA ALA A 138 -4.95 12.53 3.37
C ALA A 138 -4.10 13.41 2.42
N ALA A 139 -4.58 13.67 1.21
CA ALA A 139 -3.85 14.50 0.25
C ALA A 139 -3.71 15.96 0.71
N ALA A 140 -4.74 16.50 1.37
CA ALA A 140 -4.72 17.86 1.90
C ALA A 140 -3.70 18.03 3.04
N LEU A 141 -3.53 16.99 3.87
CA LEU A 141 -2.65 17.03 5.05
C LEU A 141 -1.21 16.59 4.75
N PHE A 142 -1.01 15.67 3.81
CA PHE A 142 0.28 15.00 3.57
C PHE A 142 0.75 15.05 2.12
N GLY A 143 0.03 15.73 1.23
CA GLY A 143 0.36 15.91 -0.18
C GLY A 143 -0.17 14.80 -1.10
N GLU A 144 -0.05 15.01 -2.42
CA GLU A 144 -0.61 14.14 -3.46
C GLU A 144 -0.20 12.66 -3.34
N GLN A 145 1.04 12.40 -2.89
CA GLN A 145 1.54 11.05 -2.63
C GLN A 145 0.72 10.27 -1.58
N ALA A 146 -0.01 10.97 -0.72
CA ALA A 146 -0.82 10.40 0.35
C ALA A 146 -2.30 10.23 -0.03
N LYS A 147 -2.70 10.48 -1.29
CA LYS A 147 -4.11 10.41 -1.70
C LYS A 147 -4.79 9.06 -1.47
N CYS A 148 -4.03 7.97 -1.34
CA CYS A 148 -4.53 6.64 -0.99
C CYS A 148 -4.70 6.43 0.53
N GLY A 149 -4.52 7.46 1.34
CA GLY A 149 -4.60 7.42 2.79
C GLY A 149 -3.22 7.42 3.46
N VAL A 150 -3.22 7.69 4.77
CA VAL A 150 -2.04 7.62 5.63
C VAL A 150 -2.33 6.68 6.80
N LEU A 151 -1.36 5.84 7.15
CA LEU A 151 -1.36 5.05 8.37
C LEU A 151 -0.15 5.42 9.22
N ILE A 152 -0.42 5.95 10.40
CA ILE A 152 0.56 6.50 11.33
C ILE A 152 0.69 5.56 12.53
N LEU A 153 1.90 5.11 12.83
CA LEU A 153 2.23 4.41 14.05
C LEU A 153 2.68 5.43 15.09
N LYS A 154 2.00 5.46 16.24
CA LYS A 154 2.39 6.28 17.38
C LYS A 154 3.16 5.46 18.39
N THR A 155 4.27 6.02 18.87
CA THR A 155 5.05 5.48 19.97
C THR A 155 5.36 6.59 20.98
N MET A 156 5.22 6.28 22.25
CA MET A 156 5.82 7.07 23.35
C MET A 156 7.02 6.35 24.00
N ASN A 157 7.42 5.17 23.48
CA ASN A 157 8.53 4.41 24.02
C ASN A 157 9.87 5.12 23.73
N LYS A 158 10.40 5.83 24.74
CA LYS A 158 11.63 6.63 24.63
C LYS A 158 12.85 5.81 24.18
N GLN A 159 12.98 4.57 24.64
CA GLN A 159 14.10 3.70 24.26
C GLN A 159 14.02 3.30 22.79
N PHE A 160 12.83 2.94 22.32
CA PHE A 160 12.59 2.64 20.91
C PHE A 160 12.83 3.87 20.03
N ILE A 161 12.30 5.04 20.41
CA ILE A 161 12.54 6.31 19.69
C ILE A 161 14.04 6.60 19.58
N LYS A 162 14.80 6.43 20.67
CA LYS A 162 16.26 6.61 20.67
C LYS A 162 16.94 5.65 19.69
N LYS A 163 16.59 4.36 19.71
CA LYS A 163 17.15 3.34 18.80
C LYS A 163 16.86 3.66 17.34
N VAL A 164 15.63 4.08 17.01
CA VAL A 164 15.28 4.48 15.65
C VAL A 164 16.10 5.69 15.22
N LYS A 165 16.16 6.75 16.05
CA LYS A 165 16.96 7.95 15.74
C LYS A 165 18.45 7.67 15.53
N GLN A 166 19.02 6.68 16.22
CA GLN A 166 20.41 6.24 16.02
C GLN A 166 20.60 5.42 14.72
N THR A 167 19.53 4.82 14.21
CA THR A 167 19.55 4.04 12.98
C THR A 167 19.47 4.95 11.76
N LEU A 168 18.61 5.98 11.81
CA LEU A 168 18.37 6.96 10.75
C LEU A 168 19.61 7.82 10.45
#